data_AF-A0A974AWM0-F1
#
_entry.id   AF-A0A974AWM0-F1
#
_cell.length_a   1.000
_cell.length_b   1.000
_cell.length_c   1.000
_cell.angle_alpha   90.00
_cell.angle_beta   90.00
_cell.angle_gamma   90.00
#
_symmetry.space_group_name_H-M   'P 1'
#
loop_
_entity.id
_entity.type
_entity.pdbx_description
1 polymer ?
#
loop_
_entity_poly.entity_id
_entity_poly.type
_entity_poly.pdbx_seq_one_letter_code
_entity_poly.pdbx_strand_id
1 'polypeptide(L)' 'MLVMARIWETAVGSGDFTCESCGALYSVHVEETLVQDRSSAHCEVCGRIMADWQSGHRVVFVLKERPGPDRDDTEE' A
#
# COMPACT_ATOMS: atom_id res chain seq x y z
N MET A 1 -34.83 -10.91 -6.70
CA MET A 1 -33.57 -10.14 -6.79
C MET A 1 -32.89 -10.19 -5.44
N LEU A 2 -31.86 -11.02 -5.29
CA LEU A 2 -31.03 -11.00 -4.08
C LEU A 2 -30.18 -9.72 -4.12
N VAL A 3 -30.32 -8.87 -3.11
CA VAL A 3 -29.41 -7.77 -2.83
C VAL A 3 -28.08 -8.40 -2.42
N MET A 4 -27.06 -8.25 -3.27
CA MET A 4 -25.71 -8.71 -2.99
C MET A 4 -25.16 -7.90 -1.81
N ALA A 5 -25.20 -8.49 -0.62
CA ALA A 5 -24.53 -7.97 0.56
C ALA A 5 -23.02 -7.91 0.27
N ARG A 6 -22.45 -6.70 0.24
CA ARG A 6 -21.00 -6.51 0.23
C ARG A 6 -20.48 -6.89 1.61
N ILE A 7 -20.11 -8.15 1.76
CA ILE A 7 -19.36 -8.68 2.89
C ILE A 7 -17.98 -8.02 2.82
N TRP A 8 -17.80 -6.94 3.58
CA TRP A 8 -16.49 -6.44 3.97
C TRP A 8 -15.91 -7.41 5.03
N GLU A 9 -15.39 -8.54 4.55
CA GLU A 9 -14.44 -9.36 5.29
C GLU A 9 -13.17 -8.52 5.44
N THR A 10 -13.09 -7.71 6.51
CA THR A 10 -11.84 -7.08 6.94
C THR A 10 -10.95 -8.17 7.50
N ALA A 11 -10.20 -8.77 6.57
CA ALA A 11 -9.22 -9.79 6.83
C ALA A 11 -8.20 -9.33 7.89
N VAL A 12 -8.02 -10.22 8.86
CA VAL A 12 -6.91 -10.28 9.81
C VAL A 12 -5.57 -9.87 9.16
N GLY A 13 -4.94 -8.84 9.71
CA GLY A 13 -3.47 -8.73 9.78
C GLY A 13 -2.70 -8.16 8.59
N SER A 14 -3.36 -7.67 7.55
CA SER A 14 -2.69 -6.98 6.43
C SER A 14 -3.44 -5.71 6.08
N GLY A 15 -2.86 -4.56 6.39
CA GLY A 15 -3.43 -3.27 6.02
C GLY A 15 -3.12 -2.96 4.58
N ASP A 16 -4.11 -2.52 3.81
CA ASP A 16 -3.85 -1.84 2.54
C ASP A 16 -3.38 -0.39 2.79
N PHE A 17 -2.40 0.04 2.01
CA PHE A 17 -1.87 1.40 2.03
C PHE A 17 -1.86 1.96 0.62
N THR A 18 -2.57 3.06 0.43
CA THR A 18 -2.60 3.75 -0.86
C THR A 18 -1.67 4.95 -0.82
N CYS A 19 -0.76 5.05 -1.80
CA CYS A 19 0.10 6.21 -1.94
C CYS A 19 -0.73 7.43 -2.36
N GLU A 20 -0.83 8.45 -1.50
CA GLU A 20 -1.60 9.67 -1.79
C GLU A 20 -1.03 10.52 -2.94
N SER A 21 0.22 10.27 -3.36
CA SER A 21 0.84 11.05 -4.44
C SER A 21 0.58 10.49 -5.85
N CYS A 22 0.37 9.19 -5.98
CA CYS A 22 0.10 8.58 -7.29
C CYS A 22 -1.13 7.68 -7.33
N GLY A 23 -1.68 7.26 -6.19
CA GLY A 23 -2.80 6.32 -6.09
C GLY A 23 -2.40 4.84 -6.10
N ALA A 24 -1.12 4.52 -5.97
CA ALA A 24 -0.65 3.13 -5.93
C ALA A 24 -1.12 2.39 -4.67
N LEU A 25 -1.64 1.17 -4.82
CA LEU A 25 -2.11 0.34 -3.72
C LEU A 25 -1.03 -0.64 -3.28
N TYR A 26 -0.71 -0.64 -1.99
CA TYR A 26 0.25 -1.52 -1.35
C TYR A 26 -0.43 -2.38 -0.29
N SER A 27 0.09 -3.59 -0.09
CA SER A 27 -0.19 -4.43 1.07
C SER A 27 0.92 -4.23 2.09
N VAL A 28 0.55 -3.84 3.30
CA VAL A 28 1.47 -3.61 4.42
C VAL A 28 1.45 -4.81 5.35
N HIS A 29 2.63 -5.39 5.55
CA HIS A 29 2.85 -6.48 6.49
C HIS A 29 3.86 -6.02 7.53
N VAL A 30 3.51 -6.16 8.81
CA VAL A 30 4.40 -5.83 9.92
C VAL A 30 4.94 -7.12 10.49
N GLU A 31 6.23 -7.35 10.32
CA GLU A 31 6.95 -8.47 10.92
C GLU A 31 7.70 -7.98 12.16
N GLU A 32 7.48 -8.64 13.30
CA GLU A 32 8.25 -8.34 14.51
C GLU A 32 9.69 -8.84 14.31
N THR A 33 10.61 -7.89 14.28
CA THR A 33 12.04 -8.16 14.18
C THR A 33 12.71 -7.56 15.42
N LEU A 34 13.85 -8.12 15.83
CA LEU A 34 14.59 -7.63 17.00
C LEU A 34 15.64 -6.56 16.63
N VAL A 35 15.65 -6.12 15.38
CA VAL A 35 16.58 -5.12 14.85
C VAL A 35 15.87 -3.76 14.86
N GLN A 36 16.26 -2.90 15.80
CA GLN A 36 15.91 -1.49 15.78
C GLN A 36 16.71 -0.80 14.68
N ASP A 37 16.14 -0.75 13.48
CA ASP A 37 16.68 0.05 12.38
C ASP A 37 15.65 1.09 11.96
N ARG A 38 16.09 2.34 11.74
CA ARG A 38 15.21 3.39 11.21
C ARG A 38 14.91 3.03 9.76
N SER A 39 13.66 2.66 9.51
CA SER A 39 13.25 2.19 8.20
C SER A 39 12.23 3.15 7.59
N SER A 40 12.50 3.54 6.35
CA SER A 40 11.61 4.38 5.54
C SER A 40 11.20 3.61 4.30
N ALA A 41 9.91 3.56 4.01
CA ALA A 41 9.37 2.99 2.77
C ALA A 41 9.22 4.09 1.71
N HIS A 42 9.71 3.81 0.51
CA HIS A 42 9.54 4.66 -0.66
C HIS A 42 8.56 4.00 -1.63
N CYS A 43 7.72 4.81 -2.26
CA CYS A 43 6.82 4.36 -3.32
C CYS A 43 7.64 3.91 -4.52
N GLU A 44 7.43 2.67 -4.98
CA GLU A 44 8.10 2.15 -6.19
C GLU A 44 7.64 2.89 -7.46
N VAL A 45 6.45 3.49 -7.43
CA VAL A 45 5.85 4.19 -8.58
C VAL A 45 6.37 5.62 -8.72
N CYS A 46 6.32 6.41 -7.63
CA CYS A 46 6.67 7.83 -7.67
C CYS A 46 7.94 8.20 -6.88
N GLY A 47 8.55 7.24 -6.18
CA GLY A 47 9.77 7.45 -5.38
C GLY A 47 9.56 8.22 -4.07
N ARG A 48 8.34 8.71 -3.79
CA ARG A 48 8.08 9.51 -2.58
C ARG A 48 8.04 8.62 -1.32
N ILE A 49 8.51 9.17 -0.20
CA ILE A 49 8.40 8.52 1.11
C ILE A 49 6.93 8.30 1.44
N MET A 50 6.56 7.03 1.64
CA MET A 50 5.21 6.61 1.99
C MET A 50 5.01 6.52 3.49
N ALA A 51 6.01 5.98 4.19
CA ALA A 51 5.99 5.82 5.63
C ALA A 51 7.42 5.86 6.18
N ASP A 52 7.58 6.45 7.36
CA ASP A 52 8.79 6.44 8.16
C ASP A 52 8.44 5.86 9.52
N TRP A 53 9.23 4.91 10.01
CA TRP A 53 9.03 4.35 11.35
C TRP A 53 10.36 4.10 12.05
N GLN A 54 10.34 4.35 13.36
CA GLN A 54 11.45 4.11 14.27
C GLN A 54 11.02 3.04 15.28
N SER A 55 10.95 1.81 14.82
CA SER A 55 10.46 0.69 15.61
C SER A 55 11.27 -0.55 15.29
N GLY A 56 11.43 -1.49 16.24
CA GLY A 56 12.07 -2.78 15.95
C GLY A 56 11.32 -3.63 14.91
N HIS A 57 10.13 -3.22 14.51
CA HIS A 57 9.32 -3.95 13.54
C HIS A 57 9.80 -3.70 12.10
N ARG A 58 9.96 -4.77 11.34
CA ARG A 58 10.19 -4.72 9.90
C ARG A 58 8.84 -4.56 9.21
N VAL A 59 8.59 -3.40 8.62
CA VAL A 59 7.39 -3.18 7.82
C VAL A 59 7.73 -3.41 6.34
N VAL A 60 6.99 -4.31 5.70
CA VAL A 60 7.16 -4.69 4.29
C VAL A 60 5.97 -4.16 3.50
N PHE A 61 6.27 -3.37 2.46
CA PHE A 61 5.29 -2.82 1.52
C PHE A 61 5.36 -3.61 0.23
N VAL A 62 4.28 -4.34 -0.09
CA VAL A 62 4.16 -5.12 -1.33
C VAL A 62 3.20 -4.40 -2.26
N LEU A 63 3.69 -3.91 -3.40
CA LEU A 63 2.85 -3.26 -4.41
C LEU A 63 1.82 -4.26 -4.94
N LYS A 64 0.54 -3.99 -4.71
CA LYS A 64 -0.59 -4.80 -5.19
C LYS A 64 -1.10 -4.30 -6.52
N GLU A 65 -1.33 -2.99 -6.61
CA GLU A 65 -1.88 -2.38 -7.81
C GLU A 65 -1.12 -1.08 -8.11
N ARG A 66 -0.68 -0.96 -9.36
CA ARG A 66 -0.14 0.30 -9.86
C ARG A 66 -1.32 1.19 -10.24
N PRO A 67 -1.26 2.50 -9.91
CA PRO A 67 -2.25 3.42 -10.42
C PRO A 67 -2.08 3.38 -11.93
N GLY A 68 -3.17 3.03 -12.62
CA GLY A 68 -3.16 3.02 -14.08
C GLY A 68 -2.70 4.39 -14.57
N PRO A 69 -1.97 4.49 -15.69
CA PRO A 69 -1.88 5.77 -16.37
C PRO A 69 -3.32 6.23 -16.54
N ASP A 70 -3.64 7.44 -16.05
CA ASP A 70 -4.87 8.09 -16.41
C ASP A 70 -4.81 8.15 -17.94
N ARG A 71 -5.50 7.22 -18.59
CA ARG A 71 -5.59 7.16 -20.04
C ARG A 71 -6.52 8.28 -20.42
N ASP A 72 -6.04 9.51 -20.26
CA ASP A 72 -6.35 10.59 -21.18
C ASP A 72 -5.61 10.26 -22.48
N ASP A 73 -5.98 9.13 -23.10
CA ASP A 73 -5.84 8.95 -24.53
C ASP A 73 -6.96 9.83 -25.13
N THR A 74 -6.81 11.15 -25.04
CA THR A 74 -7.53 12.07 -25.93
C THR A 74 -7.02 11.74 -27.32
N GLU A 75 -7.88 11.03 -28.04
CA GLU A 75 -7.81 10.77 -29.47
C GLU A 75 -7.55 12.09 -30.22
N GLU A 76 -6.48 12.14 -31.02
CA GLU A 76 -6.38 13.04 -32.18
C GLU A 76 -6.20 12.23 -33.45
#